data_AF-W1WHP5-F1
#
_entry.id   AF-W1WHP5-F1
#
_cell.length_a   1.000
_cell.length_b   1.000
_cell.length_c   1.000
_cell.angle_alpha   90.00
_cell.angle_beta   90.00
_cell.angle_gamma   90.00
#
_symmetry.space_group_name_H-M   'P 1'
#
loop_
_entity.id
_entity.type
_entity.pdbx_description
1 polymer ?
#
loop_
_entity_poly.entity_id
_entity_poly.type
_entity_poly.pdbx_seq_one_letter_code
_entity_poly.pdbx_strand_id
1 'polypeptide(L)'
;KTKRISVTLTSNSRQAYKIAQAELQNKIDLATNTDIAKDMTLNDVVSEYLESKRAFRKSSTQYSMDNLHKQIMKWFPADILLSKLSPYIIQSTFDKFACQYSYNYTKLALSLIRQSLKYARRMEYIRDISFLDNIELQKPVADV
;
A
#
# COMPACT_ATOMS: atom_id res chain seq x y z
N LYS A 1 -11.15 19.73 -7.19
CA LYS A 1 -11.11 20.90 -6.28
C LYS A 1 -9.66 21.33 -6.11
N THR A 2 -9.31 22.57 -6.42
CA THR A 2 -7.97 23.14 -6.24
C THR A 2 -7.78 23.60 -4.80
N LYS A 3 -6.62 23.35 -4.20
CA LYS A 3 -6.23 23.85 -2.87
C LYS A 3 -5.15 24.91 -3.04
N ARG A 4 -5.33 26.09 -2.42
CA ARG A 4 -4.36 27.21 -2.45
C ARG A 4 -3.71 27.34 -1.07
N ILE A 5 -2.39 27.47 -1.05
CA ILE A 5 -1.58 27.65 0.17
C ILE A 5 -0.83 28.98 0.04
N SER A 6 -0.79 29.77 1.11
CA SER A 6 -0.08 31.05 1.15
C SER A 6 0.61 31.30 2.51
N VAL A 7 1.65 32.14 2.48
CA VAL A 7 2.38 32.63 3.64
C VAL A 7 2.46 34.15 3.51
N THR A 8 2.23 34.86 4.61
CA THR A 8 2.27 36.33 4.68
C THR A 8 3.24 36.73 5.78
N LEU A 9 4.22 37.57 5.44
CA LEU A 9 5.17 38.15 6.40
C LEU A 9 5.01 39.68 6.43
N THR A 10 5.47 40.29 7.51
CA THR A 10 5.36 41.74 7.77
C THR A 10 6.47 42.56 7.12
N SER A 11 7.44 41.92 6.47
CA SER A 11 8.63 42.57 5.88
C SER A 11 8.90 42.06 4.46
N ASN A 12 9.34 42.98 3.59
CA ASN A 12 9.75 42.71 2.21
C ASN A 12 11.27 42.51 2.04
N SER A 13 12.00 42.29 3.14
CA SER A 13 13.46 42.07 3.07
C SER A 13 13.81 40.76 2.35
N ARG A 14 15.02 40.67 1.78
CA ARG A 14 15.53 39.41 1.18
C ARG A 14 15.52 38.24 2.17
N GLN A 15 15.76 38.51 3.45
CA GLN A 15 15.70 37.50 4.51
C GLN A 15 14.27 37.01 4.72
N ALA A 16 13.30 37.92 4.77
CA ALA A 16 11.88 37.58 4.87
C ALA A 16 11.42 36.73 3.67
N TYR A 17 11.85 37.06 2.45
CA TYR A 17 11.53 36.25 1.27
C TYR A 17 12.04 34.81 1.39
N LYS A 18 13.28 34.62 1.85
CA LYS A 18 13.87 33.29 2.05
C LYS A 18 13.11 32.48 3.11
N ILE A 19 12.69 33.14 4.19
CA ILE A 19 11.88 32.53 5.25
C ILE A 19 10.50 32.15 4.70
N ALA A 20 9.82 33.07 4.02
CA ALA A 20 8.51 32.82 3.42
C ALA A 20 8.55 31.67 2.42
N GLN A 21 9.61 31.57 1.61
CA GLN A 21 9.80 30.49 0.66
C GLN A 21 9.96 29.15 1.38
N ALA A 22 10.79 29.08 2.44
CA ALA A 22 10.98 27.87 3.22
C ALA A 22 9.68 27.45 3.94
N GLU A 23 8.95 28.41 4.50
CA GLU A 23 7.69 28.16 5.19
C GLU A 23 6.58 27.72 4.22
N LEU A 24 6.54 28.31 3.03
CA LEU A 24 5.63 27.91 1.97
C LEU A 24 5.94 26.50 1.48
N GLN A 25 7.22 26.18 1.29
CA GLN A 25 7.66 24.83 0.92
C GLN A 25 7.27 23.83 2.00
N ASN A 26 7.50 24.13 3.29
CA ASN A 26 7.06 23.29 4.40
C ASN A 26 5.54 23.08 4.43
N LYS A 27 4.74 24.11 4.12
CA LYS A 27 3.27 23.97 4.05
C LYS A 27 2.82 23.17 2.83
N ILE A 28 3.51 23.32 1.69
CA ILE A 28 3.30 22.48 0.51
C ILE A 28 3.63 21.05 0.88
N ASP A 29 4.82 20.79 1.41
CA ASP A 29 5.29 19.48 1.84
C ASP A 29 4.37 18.88 2.91
N LEU A 30 3.83 19.62 3.88
CA LEU A 30 2.83 19.10 4.82
C LEU A 30 1.51 18.73 4.13
N ALA A 31 1.11 19.48 3.10
CA ALA A 31 -0.09 19.24 2.33
C ALA A 31 0.08 18.14 1.26
N THR A 32 1.31 17.92 0.76
CA THR A 32 1.66 16.99 -0.31
C THR A 32 2.34 15.72 0.19
N ASN A 33 3.07 15.76 1.30
CA ASN A 33 3.62 14.59 1.97
C ASN A 33 2.44 13.80 2.49
N THR A 34 2.08 12.82 1.66
CA THR A 34 1.26 11.66 1.96
C THR A 34 1.98 10.64 2.85
N ASP A 35 3.21 10.95 3.27
CA ASP A 35 4.10 10.11 4.06
C ASP A 35 3.72 10.04 5.55
N ILE A 36 2.50 9.56 5.84
CA ILE A 36 2.28 8.73 7.04
C ILE A 36 2.64 7.28 6.71
N ALA A 37 3.33 7.04 5.58
CA ALA A 37 4.04 5.81 5.35
C ALA A 37 5.17 5.75 6.37
N LYS A 38 4.83 5.26 7.57
CA LYS A 38 5.78 4.56 8.44
C LYS A 38 6.62 3.68 7.52
N ASP A 39 7.94 3.66 7.71
CA ASP A 39 8.90 2.84 6.93
C ASP A 39 8.64 1.35 7.15
N MET A 40 7.46 0.90 6.74
CA MET A 40 6.95 -0.44 6.83
C MET A 40 6.98 -1.03 5.44
N THR A 41 7.42 -2.28 5.38
CA THR A 41 7.35 -3.06 4.16
C THR A 41 5.97 -3.66 3.99
N LEU A 42 5.62 -4.04 2.76
CA LEU A 42 4.39 -4.80 2.50
C LEU A 42 4.34 -6.08 3.34
N ASN A 43 5.50 -6.72 3.53
CA ASN A 43 5.62 -7.94 4.32
C ASN A 43 5.24 -7.70 5.79
N ASP A 44 5.72 -6.61 6.38
CA ASP A 44 5.43 -6.24 7.77
C ASP A 44 3.93 -6.03 7.96
N VAL A 45 3.30 -5.28 7.06
CA VAL A 45 1.86 -5.01 7.11
C VAL A 45 1.02 -6.28 6.97
N VAL A 46 1.40 -7.20 6.08
CA VAL A 46 0.67 -8.46 5.93
C VAL A 46 0.83 -9.32 7.18
N SER A 47 2.03 -9.37 7.74
CA SER A 47 2.33 -10.09 8.99
C SER A 47 1.53 -9.53 10.16
N GLU A 48 1.56 -8.21 10.37
CA GLU A 48 0.81 -7.52 11.43
C GLU A 48 -0.70 -7.73 11.29
N TYR A 49 -1.22 -7.68 10.06
CA TYR A 49 -2.61 -7.99 9.79
C TYR A 49 -2.96 -9.44 10.19
N LEU A 50 -2.12 -10.41 9.86
CA LEU A 50 -2.34 -11.82 10.21
C LEU A 50 -2.30 -12.04 11.73
N GLU A 51 -1.34 -11.44 12.43
CA GLU A 51 -1.28 -11.48 13.90
C GLU A 51 -2.53 -10.87 14.53
N SER A 52 -3.01 -9.71 14.03
CA SER A 52 -4.23 -9.06 14.53
C SER A 52 -5.49 -9.93 14.43
N LYS A 53 -5.48 -10.93 13.52
CA LYS A 53 -6.60 -11.85 13.29
C LYS A 53 -6.40 -13.23 13.90
N ARG A 54 -5.20 -13.55 14.38
CA ARG A 54 -4.85 -14.88 14.88
C ARG A 54 -5.74 -15.31 16.05
N ALA A 55 -6.04 -14.41 16.98
CA ALA A 55 -6.92 -14.70 18.11
C ALA A 55 -8.39 -14.99 17.72
N PHE A 56 -8.83 -14.51 16.55
CA PHE A 56 -10.22 -14.61 16.08
C PHE A 56 -10.43 -15.72 15.03
N ARG A 57 -9.36 -16.39 14.60
CA ARG A 57 -9.39 -17.40 13.52
C ARG A 57 -9.08 -18.79 14.07
N LYS A 58 -9.65 -19.80 13.43
CA LYS A 58 -9.27 -21.20 13.68
C LYS A 58 -7.80 -21.40 13.33
N SER A 59 -7.10 -22.21 14.11
CA SER A 59 -5.68 -22.50 13.93
C SER A 59 -5.35 -23.04 12.53
N SER A 60 -6.18 -23.94 11.99
CA SER A 60 -6.02 -24.47 10.63
C SER A 60 -6.13 -23.39 9.55
N THR A 61 -7.08 -22.48 9.69
CA THR A 61 -7.24 -21.34 8.76
C THR A 61 -6.06 -20.40 8.87
N GLN A 62 -5.57 -20.10 10.07
CA GLN A 62 -4.38 -19.27 10.26
C GLN A 62 -3.17 -19.90 9.58
N TYR A 63 -2.96 -21.21 9.78
CA TYR A 63 -1.87 -21.94 9.14
C TYR A 63 -1.92 -21.85 7.61
N SER A 64 -3.11 -22.01 7.01
CA SER A 64 -3.28 -21.82 5.56
C SER A 64 -2.97 -20.38 5.11
N MET A 65 -3.35 -19.37 5.90
CA MET A 65 -3.05 -17.97 5.59
C MET A 65 -1.57 -17.64 5.73
N ASP A 66 -0.88 -18.19 6.74
CA ASP A 66 0.56 -18.00 6.94
C ASP A 66 1.36 -18.64 5.79
N ASN A 67 0.93 -19.82 5.30
CA ASN A 67 1.53 -20.46 4.12
C ASN A 67 1.29 -19.64 2.84
N LEU A 68 0.07 -19.11 2.68
CA LEU A 68 -0.27 -18.25 1.55
C LEU A 68 0.57 -16.96 1.56
N HIS A 69 0.71 -16.32 2.72
CA HIS A 69 1.57 -15.15 2.92
C HIS A 69 3.01 -15.43 2.53
N LYS A 70 3.62 -16.50 3.05
CA LYS A 70 4.98 -16.92 2.67
C LYS A 70 5.12 -17.15 1.17
N GLN A 71 4.10 -17.68 0.52
CA GLN A 71 4.17 -17.96 -0.91
C GLN A 71 4.05 -16.71 -1.76
N ILE A 72 3.13 -15.80 -1.42
CA ILE A 72 2.91 -14.55 -2.15
C ILE A 72 4.10 -13.60 -2.01
N MET A 73 4.69 -13.49 -0.80
CA MET A 73 5.80 -12.57 -0.57
C MET A 73 7.05 -12.88 -1.40
N LYS A 74 7.20 -14.13 -1.87
CA LYS A 74 8.29 -14.51 -2.81
C LYS A 74 8.19 -13.82 -4.17
N TRP A 75 7.00 -13.37 -4.55
CA TRP A 75 6.74 -12.72 -5.84
C TRP A 75 6.91 -11.20 -5.78
N PHE A 76 6.87 -10.64 -4.57
CA PHE A 76 7.16 -9.23 -4.35
C PHE A 76 8.66 -9.02 -4.11
N PRO A 77 9.20 -7.84 -4.43
CA PRO A 77 10.54 -7.48 -3.99
C PRO A 77 10.57 -7.43 -2.45
N ALA A 78 11.57 -8.05 -1.83
CA ALA A 78 11.63 -8.30 -0.39
C ALA A 78 11.45 -7.04 0.47
N ASP A 79 11.99 -5.91 0.03
CA ASP A 79 12.02 -4.65 0.77
C ASP A 79 11.07 -3.59 0.19
N ILE A 80 9.96 -4.03 -0.41
CA ILE A 80 9.00 -3.08 -0.97
C ILE A 80 8.29 -2.29 0.14
N LEU A 81 8.62 -1.00 0.22
CA LEU A 81 7.94 -0.04 1.09
C LEU A 81 6.49 0.17 0.64
N LEU A 82 5.57 0.35 1.59
CA LEU A 82 4.18 0.69 1.26
C LEU A 82 4.05 1.97 0.44
N SER A 83 4.89 2.97 0.69
CA SER A 83 4.91 4.24 -0.06
C SER A 83 5.26 4.05 -1.55
N LYS A 84 6.01 2.99 -1.87
CA LYS A 84 6.45 2.68 -3.24
C LYS A 84 5.52 1.67 -3.94
N LEU A 85 4.46 1.23 -3.27
CA LEU A 85 3.53 0.28 -3.85
C LEU A 85 2.69 0.96 -4.93
N SER A 86 2.97 0.63 -6.19
CA SER A 86 2.22 1.13 -7.33
C SER A 86 1.20 0.10 -7.83
N PRO A 87 0.11 0.54 -8.49
CA PRO A 87 -0.86 -0.38 -9.08
C PRO A 87 -0.20 -1.33 -10.08
N TYR A 88 0.79 -0.83 -10.83
CA TYR A 88 1.58 -1.61 -11.77
C TYR A 88 2.32 -2.78 -11.11
N ILE A 89 2.93 -2.57 -9.94
CA ILE A 89 3.65 -3.65 -9.23
C ILE A 89 2.67 -4.75 -8.83
N ILE A 90 1.50 -4.38 -8.31
CA ILE A 90 0.49 -5.36 -7.89
C ILE A 90 -0.05 -6.11 -9.10
N GLN A 91 -0.49 -5.41 -10.15
CA GLN A 91 -1.06 -6.01 -11.35
C GLN A 91 -0.05 -6.97 -12.00
N SER A 92 1.16 -6.51 -12.29
CA SER A 92 2.20 -7.33 -12.93
C SER A 92 2.62 -8.54 -12.08
N THR A 93 2.57 -8.42 -10.76
CA THR A 93 2.83 -9.54 -9.84
C THR A 93 1.70 -10.58 -9.93
N PHE A 94 0.44 -10.13 -9.87
CA PHE A 94 -0.70 -11.03 -9.92
C PHE A 94 -0.94 -11.64 -11.31
N ASP A 95 -0.59 -10.93 -12.39
CA ASP A 95 -0.62 -11.49 -13.75
C ASP A 95 0.35 -12.68 -13.85
N LYS A 96 1.58 -12.51 -13.38
CA LYS A 96 2.58 -13.61 -13.34
C LYS A 96 2.15 -14.74 -12.42
N PHE A 97 1.58 -14.41 -11.25
CA PHE A 97 1.08 -15.40 -10.31
C PHE A 97 -0.09 -16.21 -10.89
N ALA A 98 -0.98 -15.55 -11.65
CA ALA A 98 -2.12 -16.19 -12.30
C ALA A 98 -1.71 -17.19 -13.38
N CYS A 99 -0.53 -17.00 -14.02
CA CYS A 99 0.01 -17.98 -14.97
C CYS A 99 0.48 -19.28 -14.31
N GLN A 100 0.85 -19.25 -13.02
CA GLN A 100 1.40 -20.43 -12.32
C GLN A 100 0.38 -21.12 -11.40
N TYR A 101 -0.65 -20.40 -10.96
CA TYR A 101 -1.61 -20.89 -9.98
C TYR A 101 -3.05 -20.83 -10.46
N SER A 102 -3.90 -21.67 -9.88
CA SER A 102 -5.34 -21.66 -10.20
C SER A 102 -5.98 -20.31 -9.87
N TYR A 103 -6.98 -19.94 -10.67
CA TYR A 103 -7.71 -18.68 -10.50
C TYR A 103 -8.22 -18.46 -9.06
N ASN A 104 -8.72 -19.52 -8.42
CA ASN A 104 -9.22 -19.43 -7.04
C ASN A 104 -8.10 -19.15 -6.03
N TYR A 105 -6.91 -19.73 -6.23
CA TYR A 105 -5.76 -19.49 -5.37
C TYR A 105 -5.22 -18.07 -5.56
N THR A 106 -5.12 -17.60 -6.80
CA THR A 106 -4.78 -16.21 -7.14
C THR A 106 -5.78 -15.22 -6.55
N LYS A 107 -7.08 -15.52 -6.62
CA LYS A 107 -8.14 -14.71 -6.00
C LYS A 107 -8.01 -14.64 -4.49
N LEU A 108 -7.68 -15.76 -3.84
CA LEU A 108 -7.43 -15.81 -2.40
C LEU A 108 -6.20 -14.96 -2.03
N ALA A 109 -5.13 -15.06 -2.82
CA ALA A 109 -3.92 -14.28 -2.66
C ALA A 109 -4.18 -12.76 -2.76
N LEU A 110 -4.92 -12.34 -3.80
CA LEU A 110 -5.29 -10.93 -3.96
C LEU A 110 -6.21 -10.45 -2.82
N SER A 111 -7.12 -11.32 -2.36
CA SER A 111 -7.97 -11.02 -1.21
C SER A 111 -7.16 -10.76 0.06
N LEU A 112 -6.10 -11.54 0.32
CA LEU A 112 -5.21 -11.33 1.46
C LEU A 112 -4.54 -9.95 1.36
N ILE A 113 -3.91 -9.64 0.23
CA ILE A 113 -3.25 -8.34 0.01
C ILE A 113 -4.23 -7.17 0.17
N ARG A 114 -5.43 -7.26 -0.43
CA ARG A 114 -6.48 -6.24 -0.29
C ARG A 114 -6.89 -6.02 1.16
N GLN A 115 -7.04 -7.09 1.93
CA GLN A 115 -7.43 -6.99 3.34
C GLN A 115 -6.31 -6.41 4.21
N SER A 116 -5.05 -6.78 3.95
CA SER A 116 -3.88 -6.21 4.62
C SER A 116 -3.71 -4.72 4.32
N LEU A 117 -3.91 -4.28 3.08
CA LEU A 117 -3.83 -2.86 2.72
C LEU A 117 -5.01 -2.05 3.25
N LYS A 118 -6.22 -2.62 3.29
CA LYS A 118 -7.34 -2.01 4.02
C LYS A 118 -7.06 -1.90 5.52
N TYR A 119 -6.34 -2.85 6.10
CA TYR A 119 -5.87 -2.77 7.48
C TYR A 119 -4.83 -1.66 7.66
N ALA A 120 -3.82 -1.57 6.79
CA ALA A 120 -2.85 -0.48 6.80
C ALA A 120 -3.51 0.89 6.72
N ARG A 121 -4.56 1.04 5.90
CA ARG A 121 -5.33 2.28 5.85
C ARG A 121 -6.04 2.61 7.16
N ARG A 122 -6.61 1.61 7.85
CA ARG A 122 -7.25 1.81 9.16
C ARG A 122 -6.25 2.17 10.26
N MET A 123 -5.02 1.67 10.15
CA MET A 123 -3.92 2.01 11.06
C MET A 123 -3.14 3.27 10.63
N GLU A 124 -3.66 3.99 9.63
CA GLU A 124 -3.09 5.23 9.10
C GLU A 124 -1.68 5.08 8.48
N TYR A 125 -1.21 3.86 8.23
CA TYR A 125 0.07 3.58 7.55
C TYR A 125 0.05 3.99 6.08
N ILE A 126 -1.13 4.02 5.46
CA ILE A 126 -1.32 4.46 4.07
C ILE A 126 -2.63 5.24 3.95
N ARG A 127 -2.60 6.39 3.27
CA ARG A 127 -3.79 7.23 3.11
C ARG A 127 -4.67 6.78 1.95
N ASP A 128 -4.05 6.47 0.82
CA ASP A 128 -4.76 6.11 -0.40
C ASP A 128 -4.58 4.64 -0.76
N ILE A 129 -5.72 3.98 -0.99
CA ILE A 129 -5.80 2.59 -1.48
C ILE A 129 -6.76 2.46 -2.66
N SER A 130 -7.19 3.58 -3.25
CA SER A 130 -8.17 3.63 -4.35
C SER A 130 -7.74 2.77 -5.55
N PHE A 131 -6.43 2.60 -5.74
CA PHE A 131 -5.89 1.74 -6.78
C PHE A 131 -6.28 0.26 -6.65
N LEU A 132 -6.67 -0.22 -5.46
CA LEU A 132 -7.00 -1.64 -5.25
C LEU A 132 -8.26 -2.10 -5.97
N ASP A 133 -9.16 -1.15 -6.22
CA ASP A 133 -10.44 -1.41 -6.88
C ASP A 133 -10.26 -1.62 -8.39
N ASN A 134 -9.17 -1.09 -8.96
CA ASN A 134 -8.84 -1.21 -10.38
C ASN A 134 -7.97 -2.43 -10.72
N ILE A 135 -7.64 -3.27 -9.74
CA ILE A 135 -6.85 -4.50 -9.99
C ILE A 135 -7.77 -5.58 -10.57
N GLU A 136 -7.46 -5.98 -11.79
CA GLU A 136 -8.17 -7.01 -12.52
C GLU A 136 -7.46 -8.36 -12.40
N LEU A 137 -8.23 -9.44 -12.29
CA LEU A 137 -7.69 -10.79 -12.40
C LEU A 137 -8.21 -11.41 -13.69
N GLN A 138 -7.30 -11.78 -14.58
CA GLN A 138 -7.66 -12.53 -15.77
C GLN A 138 -7.92 -13.99 -15.38
N LYS A 139 -9.02 -14.55 -15.87
CA LYS A 139 -9.23 -16.00 -15.80
C LYS A 139 -8.30 -16.65 -16.82
N PRO A 140 -7.49 -17.65 -16.44
CA PRO A 140 -6.80 -18.44 -17.44
C PRO A 140 -7.84 -19.04 -18.38
N VAL A 141 -7.57 -19.00 -19.69
CA VAL A 141 -8.38 -19.68 -20.68
C VAL A 141 -8.41 -21.15 -20.26
N ALA A 142 -9.60 -21.67 -19.95
CA ALA A 142 -9.74 -23.08 -19.69
C ALA A 142 -9.28 -23.82 -20.95
N ASP A 143 -8.21 -24.60 -20.85
CA ASP A 143 -7.89 -25.57 -21.89
C ASP A 143 -9.14 -26.45 -22.06
N VAL A 144 -9.74 -26.38 -23.26
CA VAL A 144 -10.83 -27.24 -23.71
C VAL A 144 -10.27 -28.60 -24.09
#